data_AF-A0A4S4G969-F1
#
_entry.id   AF-A0A4S4G969-F1
#
_cell.length_a   1.000
_cell.length_b   1.000
_cell.length_c   1.000
_cell.angle_alpha   90.00
_cell.angle_beta   90.00
_cell.angle_gamma   90.00
#
_symmetry.space_group_name_H-M   'P 1'
#
loop_
_entity.id
_entity.type
_entity.pdbx_description
1 polymer ?
#
loop_
_entity_poly.entity_id
_entity_poly.type
_entity_poly.pdbx_seq_one_letter_code
_entity_poly.pdbx_strand_id
1 'polypeptide(L)' 'MGKDHFISFMAYVTTDQVFFRKLYPEQTADARFPYRGSGTIFAYCNRHGLFACRTPRVQRKSAVRLV' A
#
# COMPACT_ATOMS: atom_id res chain seq x y z
N MET A 1 -2.28 17.18 5.90
CA MET A 1 -3.38 16.44 6.54
C MET A 1 -4.05 17.42 7.48
N GLY A 2 -5.26 17.87 7.17
CA GLY A 2 -6.09 18.64 8.10
C GLY A 2 -7.27 17.77 8.54
N LYS A 3 -8.03 18.17 9.56
CA LYS A 3 -9.27 17.45 9.92
C LYS A 3 -10.22 17.31 8.72
N ASP A 4 -10.23 18.28 7.83
CA ASP A 4 -11.08 18.29 6.62
C ASP A 4 -10.53 17.45 5.45
N HIS A 5 -9.22 17.18 5.41
CA HIS A 5 -8.59 16.48 4.29
C HIS A 5 -7.49 15.53 4.79
N PHE A 6 -7.84 14.25 4.80
CA PHE A 6 -7.01 13.15 5.25
C PHE A 6 -7.24 11.89 4.42
N ILE A 7 -6.28 10.97 4.53
CA ILE A 7 -6.42 9.61 4.02
C ILE A 7 -7.11 8.78 5.09
N SER A 8 -8.26 8.18 4.76
CA SER A 8 -9.05 7.42 5.74
C SER A 8 -8.54 6.00 5.91
N PHE A 9 -8.01 5.40 4.84
CA PHE A 9 -7.38 4.08 4.92
C PHE A 9 -6.37 3.87 3.80
N MET A 10 -5.46 2.95 4.04
CA MET A 10 -4.63 2.33 3.02
C MET A 10 -4.81 0.82 3.08
N ALA A 11 -4.83 0.17 1.92
CA ALA A 11 -4.95 -1.27 1.83
C ALA A 11 -3.93 -1.83 0.86
N TYR A 12 -3.21 -2.88 1.25
CA TYR A 12 -2.34 -3.64 0.35
C TYR A 12 -3.01 -4.96 0.03
N VAL A 13 -3.42 -5.11 -1.22
CA VAL A 13 -4.14 -6.27 -1.74
C VAL A 13 -3.18 -7.09 -2.59
N THR A 14 -2.88 -8.30 -2.14
CA THR A 14 -2.22 -9.33 -2.93
C THR A 14 -3.27 -10.27 -3.52
N THR A 15 -2.83 -11.30 -4.25
CA THR A 15 -3.74 -12.33 -4.80
C THR A 15 -4.54 -13.06 -3.72
N ASP A 16 -3.96 -13.25 -2.53
CA ASP A 16 -4.52 -14.07 -1.45
C ASP A 16 -4.91 -13.26 -0.22
N GLN A 17 -4.23 -12.14 0.05
CA GLN A 17 -4.34 -11.42 1.33
C GLN A 17 -4.64 -9.95 1.14
N VAL A 18 -5.44 -9.41 2.06
CA VAL A 18 -5.73 -7.99 2.15
C VAL A 18 -5.20 -7.47 3.49
N PHE A 19 -4.21 -6.58 3.41
CA PHE A 19 -3.71 -5.84 4.56
C PHE A 19 -4.40 -4.50 4.62
N PHE A 20 -5.38 -4.37 5.50
CA PHE A 20 -6.13 -3.13 5.67
C PHE A 20 -5.61 -2.32 6.86
N ARG A 21 -5.29 -1.05 6.64
CA ARG A 21 -4.87 -0.12 7.70
C ARG A 21 -5.72 1.12 7.66
N LYS A 22 -6.49 1.34 8.74
CA LYS A 22 -7.22 2.58 8.96
C LYS A 22 -6.24 3.66 9.41
N LEU A 23 -6.37 4.85 8.81
CA LEU A 23 -5.59 6.04 9.13
C LEU A 23 -6.53 7.10 9.68
N TYR A 24 -6.06 7.80 10.69
CA TYR A 24 -6.80 8.88 11.33
C TYR A 24 -6.20 10.25 10.93
N PRO A 25 -7.00 11.33 10.90
CA PRO A 25 -6.54 12.64 10.43
C PRO A 25 -5.36 13.22 11.22
N GLU A 26 -5.22 12.85 12.50
CA GLU A 26 -4.11 13.23 13.36
C GLU A 26 -2.83 12.42 13.09
N GLN A 27 -2.94 11.27 12.42
CA GLN A 27 -1.82 10.42 12.09
C GLN A 27 -1.17 10.85 10.78
N THR A 28 0.12 10.56 10.66
CA THR A 28 0.82 10.70 9.39
C THR A 28 0.24 9.73 8.35
N ALA A 29 0.24 10.16 7.09
CA ALA A 29 -0.30 9.39 5.97
C ALA A 29 0.65 8.27 5.53
N ASP A 30 1.08 7.43 6.46
CA ASP A 30 1.98 6.31 6.22
C ASP A 30 1.40 5.01 6.78
N ALA A 31 1.61 3.93 6.02
CA ALA A 31 1.25 2.59 6.44
C ALA A 31 2.41 1.65 6.12
N ARG A 32 2.76 0.82 7.11
CA ARG A 32 3.72 -0.26 6.93
C ARG A 32 2.98 -1.54 6.57
N PHE A 33 3.32 -2.10 5.42
CA PHE A 33 2.80 -3.38 4.95
C PHE A 33 3.93 -4.42 4.93
N PRO A 34 3.66 -5.68 5.32
CA PRO A 34 4.61 -6.76 5.11
C PRO A 34 4.77 -7.00 3.60
N TYR A 35 6.00 -6.95 3.11
CA TYR A 35 6.27 -7.18 1.70
C TYR A 35 6.03 -8.66 1.35
N ARG A 36 4.95 -8.94 0.61
CA ARG A 36 4.50 -10.30 0.24
C ARG A 36 4.59 -10.59 -1.26
N GLY A 37 5.14 -9.65 -2.04
CA GLY A 37 5.33 -9.78 -3.49
C GLY A 37 4.50 -8.77 -4.29
N SER A 38 4.04 -9.19 -5.48
CA SER A 38 3.23 -8.34 -6.34
C SER A 38 1.83 -8.15 -5.76
N GLY A 39 1.41 -6.90 -5.62
CA GLY A 39 0.05 -6.55 -5.26
C GLY A 39 -0.31 -5.14 -5.70
N THR A 40 -1.48 -4.71 -5.28
CA THR A 40 -1.98 -3.35 -5.50
C THR A 40 -2.13 -2.67 -4.14
N ILE A 41 -1.53 -1.50 -4.01
CA ILE A 41 -1.70 -0.61 -2.87
C ILE A 41 -2.83 0.35 -3.21
N PHE A 42 -3.83 0.39 -2.35
CA PHE A 42 -4.93 1.32 -2.38
C PHE A 42 -4.76 2.37 -1.29
N ALA A 43 -5.07 3.61 -1.62
CA ALA A 43 -5.14 4.71 -0.66
C ALA A 43 -6.43 5.48 -0.89
N TYR A 44 -7.24 5.65 0.15
CA TYR A 44 -8.51 6.37 0.06
C TYR A 44 -8.42 7.73 0.72
N CYS A 45 -8.66 8.76 -0.07
CA CYS A 45 -8.77 10.14 0.38
C CYS A 45 -10.23 10.54 0.50
N ASN A 46 -10.61 11.17 1.61
CA ASN A 46 -11.98 11.63 1.83
C ASN A 46 -12.48 12.63 0.75
N ARG A 47 -11.56 13.42 0.15
CA ARG A 47 -11.91 14.44 -0.86
C ARG A 47 -11.67 13.97 -2.31
N HIS A 48 -10.58 13.26 -2.54
CA HIS A 48 -10.14 12.91 -3.90
C HIS A 48 -10.52 11.49 -4.32
N GLY A 49 -11.09 10.70 -3.40
CA GLY A 49 -11.52 9.33 -3.68
C GLY A 49 -10.39 8.30 -3.57
N LEU A 50 -10.56 7.19 -4.29
CA LEU A 50 -9.69 6.03 -4.21
C LEU A 50 -8.55 6.11 -5.23
N PHE A 51 -7.33 5.95 -4.75
CA PHE A 51 -6.13 5.80 -5.56
C PHE A 51 -5.64 4.36 -5.53
N ALA A 52 -5.11 3.89 -6.66
CA ALA A 52 -4.52 2.57 -6.80
C ALA A 52 -3.13 2.67 -7.42
N CYS A 53 -2.15 2.02 -6.80
CA CYS A 53 -0.79 1.92 -7.31
C CYS A 53 -0.32 0.47 -7.22
N ARG A 54 0.24 -0.06 -8.31
CA ARG A 54 0.82 -1.40 -8.28
C ARG A 54 2.15 -1.35 -7.56
N THR A 55 2.43 -2.34 -6.71
CA THR A 55 3.76 -2.46 -6.10
C THR A 55 4.81 -2.57 -7.20
N PRO A 56 5.97 -1.89 -7.06
CA PRO A 56 7.04 -2.02 -8.03
C PRO A 56 7.44 -3.48 -8.12
N ARG A 57 7.63 -3.99 -9.36
CA ARG A 57 8.18 -5.31 -9.59
C ARG A 57 9.62 -5.28 -9.07
N VAL A 58 9.86 -5.71 -7.84
CA VAL A 58 11.21 -5.94 -7.35
C VAL A 58 11.83 -6.94 -8.31
N GLN A 59 12.82 -6.51 -9.10
CA GLN A 59 13.64 -7.43 -9.87
C GLN A 59 14.26 -8.39 -8.87
N ARG A 60 13.73 -9.61 -8.78
CA ARG A 60 14.46 -10.69 -8.15
C ARG A 60 15.77 -10.77 -8.93
N LYS A 61 16.89 -10.39 -8.31
CA LYS A 61 18.21 -10.74 -8.84
C LYS A 61 18.16 -12.24 -9.00
N SER A 62 18.13 -12.70 -10.25
CA SER A 62 18.17 -14.10 -10.59
C SER A 62 19.45 -14.65 -9.97
N ALA A 63 19.34 -15.33 -8.82
CA ALA A 63 20.41 -16.17 -8.32
C ALA A 63 20.43 -17.42 -9.20
N VAL A 64 20.78 -17.21 -10.46
CA VAL A 64 21.08 -18.28 -11.41
C VAL A 64 22.56 -18.54 -11.28
N ARG A 65 22.84 -19.74 -10.74
CA ARG A 65 24.05 -20.54 -10.92
C ARG A 65 25.32 -20.10 -10.19
N LEU A 66 25.70 -20.92 -9.21
CA LEU A 66 27.01 -21.57 -9.23
C LEU A 66 26.75 -23.07 -9.00
N VAL A 67 26.76 -23.81 -10.11
CA VAL A 67 27.07 -25.25 -10.13
C VAL A 67 28.59 -25.34 -10.18
#